data_AF-A0A5C6NZT2-F1
#
_entry.id   AF-A0A5C6NZT2-F1
#
_cell.length_a   1.000
_cell.length_b   1.000
_cell.length_c   1.000
_cell.angle_alpha   90.00
_cell.angle_beta   90.00
_cell.angle_gamma   90.00
#
_symmetry.space_group_name_H-M   'P 1'
#
loop_
_entity.id
_entity.type
_entity.pdbx_description
1 polymer ?
#
loop_
_entity_poly.entity_id
_entity_poly.type
_entity_poly.pdbx_seq_one_letter_code
_entity_poly.pdbx_strand_id
1 'polypeptide(L)'
;MDFQEFGGESSEGDTEDLDSLKALTEKLKLQTRRPSYLEWQERLQSRPWTENGVDAGQVSAPRRNEDADVVVGNICGFDTIDDALKHLRKELREMQVQDNRLARQLIRLRGEIHQLKVEQVCHRHKEMLDDATYELEECEEESDLLCDIPMRAAFALSNPLKHLGLTKMNLNSRRFSLC
;
A
#
# COMPACT_ATOMS: atom_id res chain seq x y z
N MET A 1 -5.93 38.30 -36.25
CA MET A 1 -6.31 36.92 -35.88
C MET A 1 -5.74 36.05 -36.96
N ASP A 2 -4.58 35.44 -36.72
CA ASP A 2 -4.09 34.31 -37.50
C ASP A 2 -3.22 33.51 -36.53
N PHE A 3 -3.79 32.43 -36.01
CA PHE A 3 -3.13 31.48 -35.12
C PHE A 3 -2.63 30.35 -36.02
N GLN A 4 -1.32 30.33 -36.29
CA GLN A 4 -0.72 29.26 -37.07
C GLN A 4 -0.51 28.05 -36.13
N GLU A 5 -1.40 27.06 -36.24
CA GLU A 5 -1.25 25.75 -35.62
C GLU A 5 -0.02 25.04 -36.23
N PHE A 6 1.03 24.86 -35.43
CA PHE A 6 2.06 23.85 -35.68
C PHE A 6 1.72 22.64 -34.82
N GLY A 7 0.82 21.80 -35.32
CA GLY A 7 0.46 20.51 -34.76
C GLY A 7 0.84 19.40 -35.72
N GLY A 8 2.12 19.02 -35.75
CA GLY A 8 2.56 17.91 -36.57
C GLY A 8 4.07 17.79 -36.58
N GLU A 9 4.65 17.24 -35.51
CA GLU A 9 5.97 16.59 -35.44
C GLU A 9 6.36 16.39 -33.96
N SER A 10 5.78 15.38 -33.30
CA SER A 10 6.31 14.91 -32.02
C SER A 10 5.85 13.48 -31.80
N SER A 11 6.66 12.53 -32.28
CA SER A 11 6.48 11.12 -31.94
C SER A 11 7.80 10.32 -31.94
N GLU A 12 8.90 10.83 -32.51
CA GLU A 12 10.20 10.12 -32.50
C GLU A 12 11.12 10.52 -31.33
N GLY A 13 10.98 11.71 -30.75
CA GLY A 13 11.82 12.16 -29.63
C GLY A 13 11.59 11.41 -28.32
N ASP A 14 10.35 11.00 -28.04
CA ASP A 14 10.00 10.34 -26.77
C ASP A 14 10.62 8.94 -26.63
N THR A 15 10.94 8.26 -27.74
CA THR A 15 11.51 6.91 -27.69
C THR A 15 13.00 6.91 -27.33
N GLU A 16 13.76 7.89 -27.81
CA GLU A 16 15.20 8.02 -27.50
C GLU A 16 15.42 8.41 -26.03
N ASP A 17 14.53 9.23 -25.48
CA ASP A 17 14.52 9.62 -24.07
C ASP A 17 14.25 8.43 -23.14
N LEU A 18 13.33 7.53 -23.52
CA LEU A 18 13.05 6.32 -22.73
C LEU A 18 14.22 5.33 -22.73
N ASP A 19 14.92 5.17 -23.86
CA ASP A 19 16.04 4.25 -23.95
C ASP A 19 17.30 4.78 -23.25
N SER A 20 17.54 6.10 -23.31
CA SER A 20 18.58 6.74 -22.52
C SER A 20 18.33 6.63 -21.01
N LEU A 21 17.07 6.76 -20.56
CA LEU A 21 16.67 6.53 -19.17
C LEU A 21 16.83 5.07 -18.73
N LYS A 22 16.49 4.09 -19.59
CA LYS A 22 16.76 2.66 -19.32
C LYS A 22 18.26 2.40 -19.17
N ALA A 23 19.07 2.93 -20.08
CA ALA A 23 20.53 2.79 -20.00
C ALA A 23 21.11 3.43 -18.73
N LEU A 24 20.61 4.60 -18.34
CA LEU A 24 21.03 5.27 -17.11
C LEU A 24 20.64 4.47 -15.86
N THR A 25 19.42 3.94 -15.81
CA THR A 25 18.95 3.12 -14.68
C THR A 25 19.71 1.79 -14.56
N GLU A 26 20.04 1.15 -15.68
CA GLU A 26 20.92 -0.03 -15.73
C GLU A 26 22.34 0.30 -15.26
N LYS A 27 22.91 1.41 -15.74
CA LYS A 27 24.25 1.89 -15.35
C LYS A 27 24.33 2.17 -13.85
N LEU A 28 23.26 2.68 -13.26
CA LEU A 28 23.13 2.96 -11.83
C LEU A 28 22.67 1.75 -11.01
N LYS A 29 22.42 0.60 -11.64
CA LYS A 29 21.92 -0.65 -11.02
C LYS A 29 20.67 -0.42 -10.17
N LEU A 30 19.79 0.48 -10.61
CA LEU A 30 18.57 0.79 -9.90
C LEU A 30 17.55 -0.31 -10.15
N GLN A 31 17.09 -0.97 -9.09
CA GLN A 31 15.97 -1.91 -9.17
C GLN A 31 14.67 -1.13 -9.28
N THR A 32 14.31 -0.73 -10.51
CA THR A 32 13.07 0.00 -10.81
C THR A 32 11.83 -0.90 -10.82
N ARG A 33 12.03 -2.23 -10.76
CA ARG A 33 10.97 -3.25 -10.76
C ARG A 33 10.89 -3.98 -9.43
N ARG A 34 9.67 -4.39 -9.08
CA ARG A 34 9.41 -5.20 -7.88
C ARG A 34 10.08 -6.58 -8.02
N PRO A 35 10.69 -7.15 -6.97
CA PRO A 35 11.35 -8.46 -7.02
C PRO A 35 10.44 -9.57 -7.58
N SER A 36 9.17 -9.59 -7.18
CA SER A 36 8.18 -10.54 -7.68
C SER A 36 7.94 -10.48 -9.20
N TYR A 37 8.12 -9.30 -9.79
CA TYR A 37 8.01 -9.14 -11.24
C TYR A 37 9.22 -9.76 -11.95
N LEU A 38 10.43 -9.60 -11.39
CA LEU A 38 11.64 -10.17 -11.95
C LEU A 38 11.60 -11.71 -11.90
N GLU A 39 11.13 -12.29 -10.79
CA GLU A 39 10.92 -13.74 -10.67
C GLU A 39 9.92 -14.27 -11.71
N TRP A 40 8.83 -13.55 -11.96
CA TRP A 40 7.85 -13.93 -12.98
C TRP A 40 8.46 -13.87 -14.39
N GLN A 41 9.23 -12.82 -14.68
CA GLN A 41 9.90 -12.65 -15.97
C GLN A 41 10.90 -13.79 -16.22
N GLU A 42 11.69 -14.16 -15.22
CA GLU A 42 12.64 -15.28 -15.28
C GLU A 42 11.91 -16.62 -15.51
N ARG A 43 10.78 -16.86 -14.83
CA ARG A 43 9.95 -18.06 -15.04
C ARG A 43 9.38 -18.18 -16.46
N LEU A 44 9.04 -17.05 -17.08
CA LEU A 44 8.59 -17.05 -18.47
C LEU A 44 9.73 -17.31 -19.46
N GLN A 45 10.89 -16.69 -19.23
CA GLN A 45 12.05 -16.86 -20.10
C GLN A 45 12.69 -18.24 -20.00
N SER A 46 12.61 -18.89 -18.83
CA SER A 46 13.14 -20.24 -18.58
C SER A 46 12.26 -21.37 -19.14
N ARG A 47 11.00 -21.09 -19.52
CA ARG A 47 10.07 -22.11 -19.99
C ARG A 47 10.08 -22.17 -21.52
N PRO A 48 10.68 -23.20 -22.16
CA PRO A 48 10.56 -23.36 -23.61
C PRO A 48 9.09 -23.58 -23.96
N TRP A 49 8.60 -22.86 -24.97
CA TRP A 49 7.20 -22.85 -25.40
C TRP A 49 6.65 -24.26 -25.73
N THR A 50 7.52 -25.24 -25.92
CA THR A 50 7.21 -26.61 -26.35
C THR A 50 6.68 -27.56 -25.27
N GLU A 51 6.70 -27.23 -23.98
CA GLU A 51 6.38 -28.24 -22.93
C GLU A 51 4.90 -28.43 -22.58
N ASN A 52 3.97 -27.68 -23.17
CA ASN A 52 2.53 -27.79 -22.83
C ASN A 52 1.65 -28.43 -23.90
N GLY A 53 2.23 -29.00 -24.97
CA GLY A 53 1.48 -29.62 -26.06
C GLY A 53 2.02 -31.00 -26.39
N VAL A 54 1.33 -32.01 -25.87
CA VAL A 54 1.36 -33.46 -26.22
C VAL A 54 2.68 -34.21 -26.01
N ASP A 55 2.56 -35.31 -25.26
CA ASP A 55 3.43 -36.48 -25.31
C ASP A 55 3.76 -36.86 -26.76
N ALA A 56 4.86 -36.33 -27.29
CA ALA A 56 5.50 -36.89 -28.46
C ALA A 56 6.29 -38.13 -28.01
N GLY A 57 5.56 -39.21 -27.80
CA GLY A 57 6.14 -40.55 -27.76
C GLY A 57 7.04 -40.74 -28.99
N GLN A 58 8.25 -41.23 -28.72
CA GLN A 58 9.12 -41.97 -29.62
C GLN A 58 8.66 -42.02 -31.09
N VAL A 59 9.12 -41.11 -31.94
CA VAL A 59 9.34 -41.45 -33.35
C VAL A 59 10.64 -40.83 -33.84
N SER A 60 11.61 -41.74 -33.96
CA SER A 60 12.77 -41.78 -34.86
C SER A 60 13.00 -40.60 -35.81
N ALA A 61 14.24 -40.11 -35.79
CA ALA A 61 14.82 -39.27 -36.83
C ALA A 61 14.54 -39.81 -38.25
N PRO A 62 14.06 -38.98 -39.20
CA PRO A 62 14.07 -39.36 -40.60
C PRO A 62 15.36 -38.90 -41.26
N ARG A 63 15.99 -39.85 -41.95
CA ARG A 63 17.08 -39.60 -42.88
C ARG A 63 16.54 -38.80 -44.07
N ARG A 64 17.38 -37.85 -44.49
CA ARG A 64 17.42 -37.12 -45.76
C ARG A 64 16.66 -37.82 -46.91
N ASN A 65 15.63 -37.16 -47.44
CA ASN A 65 15.16 -37.33 -48.82
C ASN A 65 14.68 -35.97 -49.33
N GLU A 66 15.22 -35.60 -50.48
CA GLU A 66 14.90 -34.41 -51.25
C GLU A 66 13.76 -34.81 -52.20
N ASP A 67 12.55 -34.30 -52.00
CA ASP A 67 11.51 -34.12 -53.02
C ASP A 67 10.28 -33.42 -52.41
N ALA A 68 9.68 -32.53 -53.18
CA ALA A 68 8.82 -31.43 -52.75
C ALA A 68 7.54 -31.83 -51.98
N ASP A 69 7.42 -31.31 -50.76
CA ASP A 69 6.29 -30.45 -50.41
C ASP A 69 6.77 -29.46 -49.36
N VAL A 70 6.34 -28.20 -49.46
CA VAL A 70 6.65 -27.18 -48.47
C VAL A 70 5.82 -27.50 -47.24
N VAL A 71 6.27 -28.48 -46.45
CA VAL A 71 5.79 -28.66 -45.09
C VAL A 71 6.31 -27.42 -44.36
N VAL A 72 5.47 -26.39 -44.36
CA VAL A 72 5.54 -25.25 -43.44
C VAL A 72 5.72 -25.89 -42.07
N GLY A 73 6.98 -25.99 -41.63
CA GLY A 73 7.33 -26.78 -40.45
C GLY A 73 6.48 -26.34 -39.28
N ASN A 74 5.90 -27.31 -38.56
CA ASN A 74 5.00 -27.11 -37.43
C ASN A 74 5.38 -25.83 -36.66
N ILE A 75 4.57 -24.78 -36.83
CA ILE A 75 4.84 -23.49 -36.22
C ILE A 75 4.68 -23.67 -34.72
N CYS A 76 5.78 -23.62 -33.99
CA CYS A 76 5.80 -23.78 -32.54
C CYS A 76 5.10 -25.06 -32.03
N GLY A 77 5.18 -26.18 -32.78
CA GLY A 77 4.55 -27.44 -32.41
C GLY A 77 3.07 -27.58 -32.79
N PHE A 78 2.49 -26.59 -33.48
CA PHE A 78 1.14 -26.67 -34.05
C PHE A 78 1.19 -27.12 -35.51
N ASP A 79 0.22 -27.95 -35.91
CA ASP A 79 0.14 -28.51 -37.26
C ASP A 79 -0.24 -27.46 -38.32
N THR A 80 -0.97 -26.41 -37.91
CA THR A 80 -1.34 -25.28 -38.80
C THR A 80 -1.28 -23.93 -38.08
N ILE A 81 -1.15 -22.84 -38.85
CA ILE A 81 -1.24 -21.46 -38.34
C ILE A 81 -2.59 -21.21 -37.65
N ASP A 82 -3.67 -21.71 -38.24
CA ASP A 82 -5.02 -21.52 -37.73
C ASP A 82 -5.21 -22.16 -36.34
N ASP A 83 -4.60 -23.33 -36.11
CA ASP A 83 -4.61 -24.00 -34.81
C ASP A 83 -3.84 -23.21 -33.76
N ALA A 84 -2.68 -22.67 -34.10
CA ALA A 84 -1.91 -21.80 -33.20
C ALA A 84 -2.70 -20.52 -32.84
N LEU A 85 -3.35 -19.88 -33.82
CA LEU A 85 -4.18 -18.70 -33.59
C LEU A 85 -5.43 -19.02 -32.77
N LYS A 86 -6.05 -20.18 -32.97
CA LYS A 86 -7.19 -20.65 -32.18
C LYS A 86 -6.79 -20.92 -30.73
N HIS A 87 -5.61 -21.50 -30.51
CA HIS A 87 -5.04 -21.71 -29.18
C HIS A 87 -4.78 -20.38 -28.47
N LEU A 88 -4.09 -19.43 -29.12
CA LEU A 88 -3.85 -18.09 -28.56
C LEU A 88 -5.15 -17.36 -28.18
N ARG A 89 -6.18 -17.42 -29.04
CA ARG A 89 -7.48 -16.81 -28.74
C ARG A 89 -8.20 -17.46 -27.56
N LYS A 90 -7.97 -18.75 -27.30
CA LYS A 90 -8.51 -19.46 -26.14
C LYS A 90 -7.77 -19.03 -24.89
N GLU A 91 -6.44 -19.07 -24.92
CA GLU A 91 -5.58 -18.68 -23.80
C GLU A 91 -5.83 -17.22 -23.36
N LEU A 92 -5.93 -16.30 -24.33
CA LEU A 92 -6.20 -14.89 -24.03
C LEU A 92 -7.57 -14.69 -23.37
N ARG A 93 -8.59 -15.47 -23.78
CA ARG A 93 -9.90 -15.44 -23.12
C ARG A 93 -9.84 -16.01 -21.71
N GLU A 94 -9.08 -17.08 -21.48
CA GLU A 94 -8.90 -17.65 -20.15
C GLU A 94 -8.17 -16.69 -19.22
N MET A 95 -7.09 -16.06 -19.70
CA MET A 95 -6.35 -15.03 -18.98
C MET A 95 -7.23 -13.83 -18.65
N GLN A 96 -8.03 -13.35 -19.62
CA GLN A 96 -8.97 -12.26 -19.39
C GLN A 96 -10.02 -12.59 -18.31
N VAL A 97 -10.53 -13.83 -18.28
CA VAL A 97 -11.48 -14.26 -17.25
C VAL A 97 -10.82 -14.32 -15.87
N GLN A 98 -9.58 -14.81 -15.79
CA GLN A 98 -8.80 -14.83 -14.55
C GLN A 98 -8.55 -13.42 -14.03
N ASP A 99 -8.09 -12.50 -14.88
CA ASP A 99 -7.88 -11.10 -14.53
C ASP A 99 -9.16 -10.42 -14.07
N ASN A 100 -10.28 -10.67 -14.74
CA ASN A 100 -11.57 -10.11 -14.31
C ASN A 100 -11.98 -10.62 -12.92
N ARG A 101 -11.73 -11.90 -12.62
CA ARG A 101 -11.97 -12.48 -11.30
C ARG A 101 -11.07 -11.84 -10.24
N LEU A 102 -9.78 -11.71 -10.50
CA LEU A 102 -8.82 -11.07 -9.59
C LEU A 102 -9.19 -9.61 -9.34
N ALA A 103 -9.52 -8.85 -10.38
CA ALA A 103 -9.95 -7.46 -10.25
C ALA A 103 -11.18 -7.33 -9.35
N ARG A 104 -12.18 -8.20 -9.50
CA ARG A 104 -13.35 -8.23 -8.61
C ARG A 104 -12.98 -8.54 -7.17
N GLN A 105 -12.06 -9.48 -6.93
CA GLN A 105 -11.58 -9.79 -5.58
C GLN A 105 -10.85 -8.60 -4.96
N LEU A 106 -9.98 -7.93 -5.71
CA LEU A 106 -9.26 -6.74 -5.25
C LEU A 106 -10.20 -5.59 -4.92
N ILE A 107 -11.25 -5.36 -5.71
CA ILE A 107 -12.27 -4.34 -5.42
C ILE A 107 -12.99 -4.65 -4.11
N ARG A 108 -13.35 -5.91 -3.87
CA ARG A 108 -13.99 -6.34 -2.61
C ARG A 108 -13.08 -6.13 -1.41
N LEU A 109 -11.84 -6.62 -1.49
CA LEU A 109 -10.84 -6.45 -0.44
C LEU A 109 -10.57 -4.98 -0.13
N ARG A 110 -10.52 -4.12 -1.16
CA ARG A 110 -10.39 -2.67 -0.95
C ARG A 110 -11.56 -2.09 -0.16
N GLY A 111 -12.79 -2.54 -0.43
CA GLY A 111 -13.97 -2.16 0.33
C GLY A 111 -13.91 -2.62 1.78
N GLU A 112 -13.58 -3.89 2.01
CA GLU A 112 -13.44 -4.49 3.35
C GLU A 112 -12.36 -3.78 4.18
N ILE A 113 -11.18 -3.52 3.59
CA ILE A 113 -10.10 -2.78 4.25
C ILE A 113 -10.54 -1.36 4.61
N HIS A 114 -11.29 -0.70 3.74
CA HIS A 114 -11.79 0.65 4.01
C HIS A 114 -12.79 0.65 5.17
N GLN A 115 -13.74 -0.29 5.16
CA GLN A 115 -14.70 -0.46 6.25
C GLN A 115 -13.99 -0.71 7.58
N LEU A 116 -13.07 -1.68 7.63
CA LEU A 116 -12.29 -1.98 8.84
C LEU A 116 -11.48 -0.78 9.34
N LYS A 117 -10.92 0.03 8.43
CA LYS A 117 -10.21 1.26 8.81
C LYS A 117 -11.15 2.29 9.43
N VAL A 118 -12.36 2.47 8.88
CA VAL A 118 -13.35 3.39 9.45
C VAL A 118 -13.77 2.90 10.84
N GLU A 119 -14.10 1.61 10.98
CA GLU A 119 -14.46 0.99 12.25
C GLU A 119 -13.35 1.15 13.30
N GLN A 120 -12.09 0.92 12.92
CA GLN A 120 -10.94 1.11 13.80
C GLN A 120 -10.80 2.55 14.29
N VAL A 121 -10.95 3.53 13.40
CA VAL A 121 -10.87 4.96 13.76
C VAL A 121 -12.02 5.35 14.67
N CYS A 122 -13.25 4.88 14.40
CA CYS A 122 -14.40 5.11 15.26
C CYS A 122 -14.20 4.51 16.65
N HIS A 123 -13.68 3.29 16.74
CA HIS A 123 -13.41 2.64 18.01
C HIS A 123 -12.37 3.40 18.83
N ARG A 124 -11.25 3.78 18.20
CA ARG A 124 -10.22 4.60 18.86
C ARG A 124 -10.75 5.97 19.31
N HIS A 125 -11.63 6.59 18.52
CA HIS A 125 -12.25 7.85 18.92
C HIS A 125 -13.16 7.67 20.14
N LYS A 126 -13.92 6.58 20.18
CA LYS A 126 -14.74 6.24 21.34
C LYS A 126 -13.89 6.04 22.60
N GLU A 127 -12.80 5.27 22.52
CA GLU A 127 -11.89 5.09 23.66
C GLU A 127 -11.37 6.43 24.20
N MET A 128 -10.97 7.37 23.33
CA MET A 128 -10.53 8.70 23.77
C MET A 128 -11.65 9.53 24.42
N LEU A 129 -12.90 9.38 23.97
CA LEU A 129 -14.04 10.05 24.59
C LEU A 129 -14.38 9.43 25.95
N ASP A 130 -14.33 8.11 26.04
CA ASP A 130 -14.55 7.37 27.28
C ASP A 130 -13.47 7.78 28.31
N ASP A 131 -12.19 7.81 27.94
CA ASP A 131 -11.08 8.29 28.79
C ASP A 131 -11.32 9.71 29.31
N ALA A 132 -11.68 10.66 28.42
CA ALA A 132 -11.97 12.03 28.83
C ALA A 132 -13.22 12.14 29.72
N THR A 133 -14.19 11.24 29.55
CA THR A 133 -15.40 11.19 30.39
C THR A 133 -15.03 10.71 31.79
N TYR A 134 -14.22 9.66 31.91
CA TYR A 134 -13.72 9.18 33.21
C TYR A 134 -12.90 10.25 33.95
N GLU A 135 -12.01 10.99 33.26
CA GLU A 135 -11.25 12.08 33.88
C GLU A 135 -12.16 13.20 34.44
N LEU A 136 -13.26 13.51 33.74
CA LEU A 136 -14.24 14.50 34.19
C LEU A 136 -15.04 14.01 35.40
N GLU A 137 -15.48 12.74 35.40
CA GLU A 137 -16.16 12.12 36.54
C GLU A 137 -15.29 12.13 37.80
N GLU A 138 -13.99 11.79 37.69
CA GLU A 138 -13.04 11.87 38.80
C GLU A 138 -12.91 13.30 39.35
N CYS A 139 -12.86 14.30 38.47
CA CYS A 139 -12.80 15.71 38.87
C CYS A 139 -14.10 16.21 39.54
N GLU A 140 -15.26 15.73 39.09
CA GLU A 140 -16.57 16.03 39.71
C GLU A 140 -16.62 15.42 41.13
N GLU A 141 -16.25 14.15 41.29
CA GLU A 141 -16.20 13.45 42.58
C GLU A 141 -15.24 14.14 43.58
N GLU A 142 -14.04 14.55 43.13
CA GLU A 142 -13.09 15.31 43.96
C GLU A 142 -13.63 16.70 44.34
N SER A 143 -14.41 17.33 43.45
CA SER A 143 -15.03 18.63 43.71
C SER A 143 -16.21 18.56 44.66
N ASP A 144 -17.00 17.49 44.62
CA ASP A 144 -18.12 17.24 45.54
C ASP A 144 -17.62 17.03 46.98
N LEU A 145 -16.52 16.27 47.15
CA LEU A 145 -15.82 16.13 48.43
C LEU A 145 -15.29 17.48 48.95
N LEU A 146 -14.97 18.43 48.05
CA LEU A 146 -14.52 19.77 48.41
C LEU A 146 -15.67 20.76 48.64
N CYS A 147 -16.82 20.57 47.98
CA CYS A 147 -18.01 21.41 48.10
C CYS A 147 -18.78 21.17 49.41
N ASP A 148 -18.65 19.97 50.00
CA ASP A 148 -19.16 19.67 51.34
C ASP A 148 -18.29 20.25 52.48
N ILE A 149 -17.08 20.73 52.14
CA ILE A 149 -16.22 21.42 53.10
C ILE A 149 -16.60 22.90 53.07
N PRO A 150 -17.08 23.50 54.18
CA PRO A 150 -17.39 24.91 54.20
C PRO A 150 -16.15 25.68 53.74
N MET A 151 -16.30 26.59 52.77
CA MET A 151 -15.23 27.35 52.09
C MET A 151 -14.17 27.97 53.03
N ARG A 152 -14.50 28.11 54.32
CA ARG A 152 -13.62 28.51 55.44
C ARG A 152 -12.55 27.47 55.82
N ALA A 153 -12.72 26.19 55.51
CA ALA A 153 -11.84 25.08 55.89
C ALA A 153 -10.90 24.63 54.75
N ALA A 154 -11.22 24.90 53.47
CA ALA A 154 -10.33 24.64 52.34
C ALA A 154 -9.01 25.43 52.45
N PHE A 155 -9.07 26.69 52.91
CA PHE A 155 -7.89 27.53 53.19
C PHE A 155 -7.12 27.12 54.46
N ALA A 156 -7.64 26.19 55.27
CA ALA A 156 -6.96 25.72 56.49
C ALA A 156 -6.00 24.55 56.22
N LEU A 157 -6.23 23.77 55.16
CA LEU A 157 -5.43 22.57 54.85
C LEU A 157 -4.17 22.91 54.02
N SER A 158 -4.25 23.86 53.10
CA SER A 158 -3.10 24.39 52.37
C SER A 158 -2.91 25.88 52.70
N ASN A 159 -2.17 26.19 53.77
CA ASN A 159 -1.64 27.54 53.90
C ASN A 159 -0.80 27.83 52.64
N PRO A 160 -1.14 28.84 51.82
CA PRO A 160 -0.48 29.11 50.54
C PRO A 160 0.96 29.59 50.71
N LEU A 161 1.52 29.60 51.92
CA LEU A 161 2.91 29.94 52.18
C LEU A 161 3.75 28.73 52.62
N LYS A 162 3.17 27.52 52.68
CA LYS A 162 3.87 26.28 53.05
C LYS A 162 5.00 25.94 52.08
N HIS A 163 4.81 26.16 50.78
CA HIS A 163 5.84 25.94 49.76
C HIS A 163 6.99 26.98 49.80
N LEU A 164 6.79 28.08 50.54
CA LEU A 164 7.82 29.09 50.85
C LEU A 164 8.45 28.88 52.24
N GLY A 165 8.11 27.78 52.93
CA GLY A 165 8.61 27.46 54.28
C GLY A 165 8.01 28.32 55.40
N LEU A 166 6.98 29.12 55.12
CA LEU A 166 6.36 29.99 56.11
C LEU A 166 5.23 29.24 56.84
N THR A 167 5.34 29.18 58.16
CA THR A 167 4.35 28.58 59.05
C THR A 167 3.74 29.64 59.94
N LYS A 168 2.61 29.33 60.59
CA LYS A 168 1.96 30.24 61.55
C LYS A 168 2.89 30.68 62.69
N MET A 169 3.88 29.85 63.02
CA MET A 169 4.94 30.13 64.00
C MET A 169 5.94 31.21 63.52
N ASN A 170 6.26 31.21 62.22
CA ASN A 170 7.17 32.18 61.60
C ASN A 170 6.52 33.57 61.43
N LEU A 171 5.20 33.63 61.24
CA LEU A 171 4.48 34.90 61.11
C LEU A 171 4.30 35.62 62.47
N ASN A 172 4.04 34.86 63.53
CA ASN A 172 3.72 35.42 64.84
C ASN A 172 4.94 35.86 65.66
N SER A 173 6.15 35.49 65.24
CA SER A 173 7.40 35.81 65.96
C SER A 173 8.01 37.16 65.58
N ARG A 174 7.53 37.81 64.50
CA ARG A 174 7.94 39.16 64.11
C ARG A 174 6.76 40.11 64.21
N ARG A 175 6.50 40.59 65.43
CA ARG A 175 5.72 41.82 65.62
C ARG A 175 6.55 42.95 65.02
N PHE A 176 6.18 43.42 63.85
CA PHE A 176 6.67 44.69 63.34
C PHE A 176 6.41 45.75 64.43
N SER A 177 7.47 46.28 65.06
CA SER A 177 7.36 47.57 65.70
C SER A 177 7.24 48.58 64.56
N LEU A 178 6.08 49.22 64.46
CA LEU A 178 5.90 50.37 63.58
C LEU A 178 6.81 51.49 64.10
N CYS A 179 7.72 51.98 63.24
CA CYS A 179 8.23 53.34 63.30
C CYS A 179 7.37 54.19 62.37
#